data_AF-K9KBU1-F1
#
_entry.id   AF-K9KBU1-F1
#
_cell.length_a   1.000
_cell.length_b   1.000
_cell.length_c   1.000
_cell.angle_alpha   90.00
_cell.angle_beta   90.00
_cell.angle_gamma   90.00
#
_symmetry.space_group_name_H-M   'P 1'
#
loop_
_entity.id
_entity.type
_entity.pdbx_description
1 polymer ?
#
loop_
_entity_poly.entity_id
_entity_poly.type
_entity_poly.pdbx_seq_one_letter_code
_entity_poly.pdbx_strand_id
1 'polypeptide(L)'
;DYEFSVLKDKIAFKYDIERIIDDWILMGFLVGNDFIPHLPHLHINHDALPLLYGTYILPSCQNLGGYINESGHLNLPRFEKYLVKLSDFDREHFSEVFVDLKWFESKVGNKYLNEAAGVAAEEAKSYKEKRKSKDQENSICWAALDTNGEEVVASKDNVEDETEDDDLFETEFRQYKRTYYMTKMGVDVVSDDFLADQAACYVQAIQWILHYYYHGVQSWSWYYPYHYAPFLSDIRNISALSIHFELGKPFKPFEQLLAVLPAASKNLLPTCYQHLMTSEDSPIIEYYPPDFKTDLNGKQQEWEAVVLIPFIDEKRLLEAMETCNHSLKKEERKRNRHSECLMCWYDRDTEFTYPSPWPEKFPAIERCCTRYKMISLDAWRVDINKNKITRIDQKALYFCGFPTLRHIKHKFFLKKSGVQVFQQSSRGENMMLEILVNAESDDLSIENVASSVLGKSVFVNWPHLEEARVVGVSDGDTKFYLEEPPGTQKLYLGRTAPPSKVVHLGDKEQSNWT
;
A
#
# COMPACT_ATOMS: atom_id res chain seq x y z
N ASP A 1 -4.77 -13.73 7.58
CA ASP A 1 -4.51 -15.18 7.61
C ASP A 1 -5.28 -15.91 6.51
N TYR A 2 -6.62 -15.81 6.42
CA TYR A 2 -7.42 -16.53 5.41
C TYR A 2 -6.99 -16.29 3.96
N GLU A 3 -6.74 -15.04 3.56
CA GLU A 3 -6.28 -14.70 2.20
C GLU A 3 -5.00 -15.46 1.78
N PHE A 4 -4.06 -15.61 2.72
CA PHE A 4 -2.75 -16.21 2.48
C PHE A 4 -2.64 -17.62 3.06
N SER A 5 -3.75 -18.25 3.46
CA SER A 5 -3.69 -19.57 4.12
C SER A 5 -3.23 -20.65 3.17
N VAL A 6 -3.46 -20.48 1.86
CA VAL A 6 -3.01 -21.38 0.78
C VAL A 6 -1.49 -21.52 0.77
N LEU A 7 -0.75 -20.55 1.29
CA LEU A 7 0.71 -20.61 1.38
C LEU A 7 1.20 -21.57 2.46
N LYS A 8 0.41 -21.86 3.51
CA LYS A 8 0.84 -22.68 4.67
C LYS A 8 1.43 -24.02 4.27
N ASP A 9 0.84 -24.65 3.25
CA ASP A 9 1.22 -25.99 2.78
C ASP A 9 2.10 -25.96 1.52
N LYS A 10 2.41 -24.78 0.99
CA LYS A 10 3.07 -24.62 -0.33
C LYS A 10 4.46 -23.97 -0.28
N ILE A 11 4.74 -23.14 0.71
CA ILE A 11 6.04 -22.47 0.81
C ILE A 11 7.13 -23.42 1.32
N ALA A 12 8.35 -23.27 0.79
CA ALA A 12 9.49 -24.13 1.15
C ALA A 12 10.15 -23.80 2.51
N PHE A 13 9.62 -22.81 3.23
CA PHE A 13 10.15 -22.31 4.51
C PHE A 13 9.04 -22.17 5.55
N LYS A 14 9.39 -21.89 6.81
CA LYS A 14 8.41 -21.82 7.90
C LYS A 14 7.40 -20.69 7.66
N TYR A 15 6.11 -21.04 7.67
CA TYR A 15 5.02 -20.08 7.66
C TYR A 15 4.95 -19.26 8.94
N ASP A 16 4.94 -17.93 8.79
CA ASP A 16 4.76 -16.93 9.82
C ASP A 16 3.88 -15.79 9.26
N ILE A 17 2.73 -15.56 9.89
CA ILE A 17 1.74 -14.57 9.43
C ILE A 17 2.26 -13.14 9.58
N GLU A 18 3.04 -12.84 10.62
CA GLU A 18 3.56 -11.49 10.84
C GLU A 18 4.54 -11.09 9.73
N ARG A 19 5.31 -12.06 9.22
CA ARG A 19 6.21 -11.86 8.08
C ARG A 19 5.47 -11.74 6.74
N ILE A 20 4.33 -12.42 6.59
CA ILE A 20 3.48 -12.20 5.42
C ILE A 20 2.84 -10.81 5.48
N ILE A 21 2.49 -10.31 6.68
CA ILE A 21 2.03 -8.93 6.85
C ILE A 21 3.14 -7.96 6.46
N ASP A 22 4.41 -8.21 6.82
CA ASP A 22 5.55 -7.41 6.37
C ASP A 22 5.63 -7.33 4.82
N ASP A 23 5.48 -8.46 4.13
CA ASP A 23 5.46 -8.51 2.66
C ASP A 23 4.20 -7.85 2.06
N TRP A 24 3.05 -7.99 2.72
CA TRP A 24 1.80 -7.36 2.32
C TRP A 24 1.85 -5.83 2.43
N ILE A 25 2.50 -5.30 3.47
CA ILE A 25 2.77 -3.86 3.62
C ILE A 25 3.62 -3.36 2.47
N LEU A 26 4.67 -4.10 2.08
CA LEU A 26 5.49 -3.79 0.91
C LEU A 26 4.64 -3.74 -0.38
N MET A 27 3.74 -4.69 -0.59
CA MET A 27 2.82 -4.67 -1.74
C MET A 27 1.92 -3.42 -1.72
N GLY A 28 1.44 -3.02 -0.54
CA GLY A 28 0.71 -1.76 -0.37
C GLY A 28 1.51 -0.53 -0.83
N PHE A 29 2.80 -0.46 -0.49
CA PHE A 29 3.67 0.63 -0.94
C PHE A 29 3.88 0.66 -2.46
N LEU A 30 3.86 -0.50 -3.14
CA LEU A 30 3.96 -0.57 -4.61
C LEU A 30 2.70 -0.03 -5.31
N VAL A 31 1.52 -0.20 -4.72
CA VAL A 31 0.29 0.39 -5.25
C VAL A 31 0.32 1.91 -5.16
N GLY A 32 0.78 2.44 -4.03
CA GLY A 32 0.82 3.86 -3.81
C GLY A 32 1.31 4.25 -2.43
N ASN A 33 2.02 5.36 -2.39
CA ASN A 33 2.49 6.01 -1.17
C ASN A 33 2.78 7.48 -1.47
N ASP A 34 3.02 8.29 -0.44
CA ASP A 34 3.19 9.73 -0.58
C ASP A 34 4.59 10.16 -1.06
N PHE A 35 5.54 9.24 -1.18
CA PHE A 35 6.96 9.57 -1.38
C PHE A 35 7.47 9.32 -2.80
N ILE A 36 6.80 8.45 -3.57
CA ILE A 36 7.14 8.15 -4.96
C ILE A 36 5.90 8.13 -5.85
N PRO A 37 6.06 8.46 -7.14
CA PRO A 37 4.96 8.35 -8.10
C PRO A 37 4.47 6.90 -8.22
N HIS A 38 3.18 6.76 -8.51
CA HIS A 38 2.59 5.45 -8.79
C HIS A 38 3.23 4.78 -9.99
N LEU A 39 3.40 3.46 -9.92
CA LEU A 39 3.76 2.65 -11.08
C LEU A 39 2.74 2.86 -12.21
N PRO A 40 3.19 2.89 -13.48
CA PRO A 40 2.28 3.00 -14.61
C PRO A 40 1.20 1.93 -14.57
N HIS A 41 -0.05 2.32 -14.77
CA HIS A 41 -1.22 1.45 -14.91
C HIS A 41 -1.59 0.59 -13.68
N LEU A 42 -0.79 0.59 -12.62
CA LEU A 42 -1.04 -0.18 -11.41
C LEU A 42 -1.86 0.65 -10.39
N HIS A 43 -3.19 0.55 -10.45
CA HIS A 43 -4.10 1.30 -9.58
C HIS A 43 -5.16 0.43 -8.90
N ILE A 44 -5.59 0.80 -7.69
CA ILE A 44 -6.63 0.06 -6.94
C ILE A 44 -7.94 -0.05 -7.73
N ASN A 45 -8.30 1.02 -8.45
CA ASN A 45 -9.51 1.03 -9.29
C ASN A 45 -9.45 0.01 -10.46
N HIS A 46 -8.26 -0.53 -10.75
CA HIS A 46 -8.01 -1.54 -11.77
C HIS A 46 -7.51 -2.87 -11.13
N ASP A 47 -8.02 -3.22 -9.95
CA ASP A 47 -7.73 -4.49 -9.27
C ASP A 47 -6.24 -4.79 -8.98
N ALA A 48 -5.44 -3.73 -8.74
CA ALA A 48 -4.01 -3.89 -8.44
C ALA A 48 -3.71 -4.75 -7.19
N LEU A 49 -4.55 -4.69 -6.15
CA LEU A 49 -4.32 -5.46 -4.91
C LEU A 49 -4.51 -6.98 -5.13
N PRO A 50 -5.63 -7.46 -5.72
CA PRO A 50 -5.74 -8.85 -6.14
C PRO A 50 -4.58 -9.33 -7.01
N LEU A 51 -4.13 -8.51 -7.97
CA LEU A 51 -2.98 -8.83 -8.82
C LEU A 51 -1.71 -9.04 -7.97
N LEU A 52 -1.37 -8.10 -7.09
CA LEU A 52 -0.16 -8.19 -6.26
C LEU A 52 -0.15 -9.42 -5.35
N TYR A 53 -1.28 -9.71 -4.71
CA TYR A 53 -1.41 -10.87 -3.82
C TYR A 53 -1.41 -12.17 -4.63
N GLY A 54 -2.11 -12.18 -5.76
CA GLY A 54 -2.14 -13.29 -6.71
C GLY A 54 -0.74 -13.66 -7.17
N THR A 55 0.05 -12.67 -7.63
CA THR A 55 1.45 -12.85 -8.04
C THR A 55 2.31 -13.39 -6.90
N TYR A 56 2.11 -12.92 -5.67
CA TYR A 56 2.86 -13.42 -4.51
C TYR A 56 2.53 -14.88 -4.18
N ILE A 57 1.27 -15.29 -4.39
CA ILE A 57 0.80 -16.65 -4.12
C ILE A 57 1.21 -17.64 -5.24
N LEU A 58 1.65 -17.16 -6.41
CA LEU A 58 2.06 -18.03 -7.52
C LEU A 58 3.19 -19.00 -7.14
N PRO A 59 3.24 -20.21 -7.73
CA PRO A 59 4.31 -21.18 -7.51
C PRO A 59 5.73 -20.63 -7.70
N SER A 60 5.91 -19.71 -8.65
CA SER A 60 7.20 -19.04 -8.90
C SER A 60 7.70 -18.25 -7.68
N CYS A 61 6.80 -17.70 -6.87
CA CYS A 61 7.09 -16.92 -5.68
C CYS A 61 7.12 -17.78 -4.40
N GLN A 62 6.70 -19.05 -4.45
CA GLN A 62 6.75 -19.97 -3.30
C GLN A 62 8.17 -20.48 -3.00
N ASN A 63 9.08 -20.41 -3.99
CA ASN A 63 10.47 -20.88 -3.90
C ASN A 63 11.49 -19.73 -3.71
N LEU A 64 11.07 -18.60 -3.13
CA LEU A 64 11.96 -17.47 -2.84
C LEU A 64 13.02 -17.78 -1.75
N GLY A 65 12.81 -18.86 -0.97
CA GLY A 65 13.72 -19.24 0.12
C GLY A 65 13.62 -18.33 1.35
N GLY A 66 12.54 -17.56 1.47
CA GLY A 66 12.20 -16.70 2.60
C GLY A 66 11.29 -15.53 2.19
N TYR A 67 11.11 -14.57 3.10
CA TYR A 67 10.28 -13.37 2.91
C TYR A 67 11.00 -12.27 2.13
N ILE A 68 10.23 -11.36 1.52
CA ILE A 68 10.79 -10.26 0.70
C ILE A 68 11.23 -9.11 1.61
N ASN A 69 10.42 -8.77 2.60
CA ASN A 69 10.63 -7.74 3.60
C ASN A 69 10.98 -8.39 4.95
N GLU A 70 12.22 -8.19 5.40
CA GLU A 70 12.72 -8.72 6.66
C GLU A 70 12.84 -7.57 7.67
N SER A 71 11.74 -7.24 8.35
CA SER A 71 11.66 -6.16 9.34
C SER A 71 12.06 -4.79 8.77
N GLY A 72 11.62 -4.45 7.57
CA GLY A 72 11.95 -3.19 6.90
C GLY A 72 13.23 -3.22 6.07
N HIS A 73 13.92 -4.36 5.96
CA HIS A 73 15.03 -4.56 5.03
C HIS A 73 14.57 -5.41 3.84
N LEU A 74 14.77 -4.92 2.61
CA LEU A 74 14.48 -5.68 1.41
C LEU A 74 15.54 -6.76 1.18
N ASN A 75 15.07 -7.97 0.91
CA ASN A 75 15.88 -9.00 0.30
C ASN A 75 15.84 -8.80 -1.23
N LEU A 76 16.79 -8.04 -1.77
CA LEU A 76 16.80 -7.65 -3.20
C LEU A 76 16.72 -8.84 -4.17
N PRO A 77 17.42 -9.97 -3.96
CA PRO A 77 17.27 -11.14 -4.82
C PRO A 77 15.86 -11.74 -4.84
N ARG A 78 15.16 -11.74 -3.70
CA ARG A 78 13.77 -12.22 -3.63
C ARG A 78 12.81 -11.19 -4.23
N PHE A 79 13.06 -9.92 -3.97
CA PHE A 79 12.26 -8.82 -4.49
C PHE A 79 12.34 -8.74 -6.02
N GLU A 80 13.53 -8.91 -6.60
CA GLU A 80 13.71 -8.98 -8.04
C GLU A 80 12.90 -10.10 -8.67
N LYS A 81 12.94 -11.31 -8.10
CA LYS A 81 12.13 -12.44 -8.59
C LYS A 81 10.63 -12.13 -8.56
N TYR A 82 10.17 -11.47 -7.50
CA TYR A 82 8.79 -11.01 -7.39
C TYR A 82 8.45 -9.97 -8.46
N LEU A 83 9.28 -8.93 -8.63
CA LEU A 83 9.08 -7.90 -9.65
C LEU A 83 9.13 -8.43 -11.08
N VAL A 84 10.02 -9.38 -11.38
CA VAL A 84 10.07 -10.06 -12.68
C VAL A 84 8.73 -10.71 -12.97
N LYS A 85 8.13 -11.40 -12.00
CA LYS A 85 6.83 -12.03 -12.21
C LYS A 85 5.68 -11.04 -12.22
N LEU A 86 5.76 -9.97 -11.43
CA LEU A 86 4.79 -8.88 -11.47
C LEU A 86 4.84 -8.12 -12.80
N SER A 87 6.00 -8.07 -13.46
CA SER A 87 6.18 -7.38 -14.75
C SER A 87 5.43 -8.01 -15.92
N ASP A 88 4.89 -9.22 -15.76
CA ASP A 88 3.96 -9.81 -16.73
C ASP A 88 2.72 -8.92 -16.91
N PHE A 89 2.32 -8.19 -15.85
CA PHE A 89 1.27 -7.18 -15.90
C PHE A 89 1.50 -6.11 -16.98
N ASP A 90 2.74 -5.61 -17.13
CA ASP A 90 3.02 -4.60 -18.15
C ASP A 90 2.73 -5.12 -19.56
N ARG A 91 3.00 -6.42 -19.78
CA ARG A 91 2.77 -7.09 -21.08
C ARG A 91 1.30 -7.35 -21.30
N GLU A 92 0.59 -7.83 -20.28
CA GLU A 92 -0.86 -8.04 -20.33
C GLU A 92 -1.59 -6.72 -20.64
N HIS A 93 -1.23 -5.65 -19.92
CA HIS A 93 -1.79 -4.33 -20.16
C HIS A 93 -1.45 -3.81 -21.57
N PHE A 94 -0.20 -3.94 -22.00
CA PHE A 94 0.17 -3.52 -23.36
C PHE A 94 -0.56 -4.33 -24.43
N SER A 95 -0.80 -5.63 -24.22
CA SER A 95 -1.58 -6.46 -25.13
C SER A 95 -3.00 -5.92 -25.37
N GLU A 96 -3.69 -5.49 -24.31
CA GLU A 96 -5.00 -4.85 -24.43
C GLU A 96 -4.94 -3.57 -25.27
N VAL A 97 -3.97 -2.69 -24.98
CA VAL A 97 -3.76 -1.44 -25.73
C VAL A 97 -3.36 -1.72 -27.18
N PHE A 98 -2.54 -2.74 -27.42
CA PHE A 98 -2.02 -3.12 -28.72
C PHE A 98 -3.11 -3.67 -29.64
N VAL A 99 -4.03 -4.47 -29.09
CA VAL A 99 -5.22 -4.96 -29.81
C VAL A 99 -6.08 -3.78 -30.26
N ASP A 100 -6.33 -2.81 -29.37
CA ASP A 100 -7.08 -1.61 -29.71
C ASP A 100 -6.38 -0.80 -30.80
N LEU A 101 -5.06 -0.57 -30.69
CA LEU A 101 -4.27 0.14 -31.70
C LEU A 101 -4.38 -0.54 -33.06
N LYS A 102 -4.14 -1.86 -33.15
CA LYS A 102 -4.27 -2.63 -34.40
C LYS A 102 -5.68 -2.59 -34.97
N TRP A 103 -6.71 -2.65 -34.12
CA TRP A 103 -8.10 -2.52 -34.54
C TRP A 103 -8.39 -1.14 -35.14
N PHE A 104 -7.87 -0.07 -34.52
CA PHE A 104 -7.98 1.29 -35.05
C PHE A 104 -7.26 1.44 -36.38
N GLU A 105 -6.04 0.93 -36.53
CA GLU A 105 -5.30 0.94 -37.79
C GLU A 105 -6.06 0.23 -38.91
N SER A 106 -6.66 -0.93 -38.60
CA SER A 106 -7.49 -1.69 -39.54
C SER A 106 -8.72 -0.92 -40.02
N LYS A 107 -9.32 -0.07 -39.17
CA LYS A 107 -10.53 0.71 -39.51
C LYS A 107 -10.27 2.04 -40.19
N VAL A 108 -9.17 2.70 -39.87
CA VAL A 108 -8.85 4.04 -40.40
C VAL A 108 -8.02 3.94 -41.69
N GLY A 109 -7.47 2.77 -42.01
CA GLY A 109 -6.68 2.54 -43.23
C GLY A 109 -5.36 3.31 -43.28
N ASN A 110 -5.02 3.98 -42.18
CA ASN A 110 -3.78 4.71 -41.96
C ASN A 110 -3.02 3.97 -40.85
N LYS A 111 -1.78 3.57 -41.11
CA LYS A 111 -0.85 3.08 -40.07
C LYS A 111 -0.57 4.23 -39.11
N TYR A 112 -1.30 4.27 -38.01
CA TYR A 112 -1.03 5.19 -36.91
C TYR A 112 -0.11 4.48 -35.93
N LEU A 113 1.18 4.37 -36.30
CA LEU A 113 2.35 4.67 -35.48
C LEU A 113 3.63 4.14 -36.16
N ASN A 114 4.57 5.07 -36.35
CA ASN A 114 6.00 4.88 -36.58
C ASN A 114 6.46 4.22 -37.90
N GLU A 115 6.65 5.03 -38.95
CA GLU A 115 7.69 4.76 -39.97
C GLU A 115 9.04 4.41 -39.31
N ALA A 116 9.33 5.00 -38.14
CA ALA A 116 10.48 4.66 -37.31
C ALA A 116 10.47 3.22 -36.76
N ALA A 117 9.31 2.59 -36.54
CA ALA A 117 9.21 1.20 -36.07
C ALA A 117 9.42 0.22 -37.23
N GLY A 118 8.91 0.55 -38.42
CA GLY A 118 9.25 -0.17 -39.65
C GLY A 118 10.75 -0.09 -39.96
N VAL A 119 11.34 1.11 -39.86
CA VAL A 119 12.79 1.32 -40.09
C VAL A 119 13.63 0.65 -39.00
N ALA A 120 13.24 0.71 -37.73
CA ALA A 120 13.96 0.03 -36.64
C ALA A 120 13.86 -1.50 -36.72
N ALA A 121 12.71 -2.04 -37.15
CA ALA A 121 12.53 -3.47 -37.41
C ALA A 121 13.36 -3.94 -38.62
N GLU A 122 13.44 -3.14 -39.68
CA GLU A 122 14.33 -3.39 -40.83
C GLU A 122 15.82 -3.28 -40.46
N GLU A 123 16.22 -2.30 -39.64
CA GLU A 123 17.59 -2.14 -39.14
C GLU A 123 17.99 -3.28 -38.20
N ALA A 124 17.09 -3.74 -37.32
CA ALA A 124 17.30 -4.88 -36.43
C ALA A 124 17.41 -6.21 -37.20
N LYS A 125 16.60 -6.41 -38.25
CA LYS A 125 16.73 -7.54 -39.18
C LYS A 125 18.08 -7.51 -39.91
N SER A 126 18.49 -6.34 -40.41
CA SER A 126 19.81 -6.16 -41.05
C SER A 126 20.98 -6.43 -40.10
N TYR A 127 20.86 -6.10 -38.81
CA TYR A 127 21.87 -6.40 -37.79
C TYR A 127 21.92 -7.88 -37.40
N LYS A 128 20.78 -8.57 -37.26
CA LYS A 128 20.70 -10.02 -36.99
C LYS A 128 21.26 -10.83 -38.17
N GLU A 129 21.01 -10.43 -39.41
CA GLU A 129 21.58 -11.06 -40.62
C GLU A 129 23.11 -10.85 -40.73
N LYS A 130 23.60 -9.64 -40.42
CA LYS A 130 25.05 -9.35 -40.37
C LYS A 130 25.76 -10.15 -39.27
N ARG A 131 25.12 -10.41 -38.13
CA ARG A 131 25.67 -11.27 -37.05
C ARG A 131 25.66 -12.76 -37.41
N LYS A 132 24.60 -13.26 -38.07
CA LYS A 132 24.56 -14.65 -38.57
C LYS A 132 25.69 -14.96 -39.58
N SER A 133 26.18 -13.96 -40.31
CA SER A 133 27.33 -14.13 -41.21
C SER A 133 28.71 -14.12 -40.52
N LYS A 134 28.79 -13.80 -39.22
CA LYS A 134 30.06 -13.58 -38.52
C LYS A 134 30.32 -14.48 -37.30
N ASP A 135 29.29 -15.14 -36.76
CA ASP A 135 29.43 -16.03 -35.58
C ASP A 135 29.30 -17.53 -35.92
N GLN A 136 29.58 -17.92 -37.17
CA GLN A 136 29.75 -19.32 -37.56
C GLN A 136 31.17 -19.83 -37.21
N GLU A 137 31.72 -19.42 -36.06
CA GLU A 137 33.00 -19.87 -35.53
C GLU A 137 33.08 -19.53 -34.02
N ASN A 138 32.13 -20.02 -33.23
CA ASN A 138 32.30 -20.34 -31.80
C ASN A 138 31.03 -20.99 -31.25
N SER A 139 30.87 -22.26 -31.59
CA SER A 139 29.97 -23.16 -30.88
C SER A 139 30.67 -23.66 -29.60
N ILE A 140 29.86 -24.09 -28.61
CA ILE A 140 30.17 -24.89 -27.40
C ILE A 140 30.09 -24.11 -26.07
N CYS A 141 28.87 -24.01 -25.53
CA CYS A 141 28.46 -24.05 -24.11
C CYS A 141 27.12 -23.30 -24.01
N TRP A 142 25.96 -23.96 -23.98
CA TRP A 142 25.30 -24.33 -22.71
C TRP A 142 24.20 -25.40 -22.88
N ALA A 143 24.23 -26.19 -23.95
CA ALA A 143 23.30 -27.31 -24.14
C ALA A 143 23.84 -28.60 -23.50
N ALA A 144 23.82 -28.65 -22.17
CA ALA A 144 24.01 -29.89 -21.42
C ALA A 144 23.33 -29.78 -20.05
N LEU A 145 22.03 -30.09 -20.02
CA LEU A 145 21.38 -30.89 -18.98
C LEU A 145 19.97 -31.26 -19.48
N ASP A 146 19.68 -32.56 -19.34
CA ASP A 146 18.45 -33.30 -19.64
C ASP A 146 18.16 -33.71 -21.09
N THR A 147 18.84 -34.79 -21.49
CA THR A 147 18.26 -35.84 -22.34
C THR A 147 17.56 -36.90 -21.49
N ASN A 148 16.28 -37.12 -21.76
CA ASN A 148 15.50 -38.37 -21.79
C ASN A 148 14.03 -37.92 -21.92
N GLY A 149 13.23 -38.19 -22.94
CA GLY A 149 13.25 -39.21 -23.98
C GLY A 149 11.83 -39.77 -24.04
N GLU A 150 10.97 -39.23 -24.91
CA GLU A 150 9.83 -39.94 -25.53
C GLU A 150 9.29 -39.09 -26.70
N GLU A 151 9.21 -39.73 -27.87
CA GLU A 151 8.84 -39.13 -29.15
C GLU A 151 7.36 -38.74 -29.20
N VAL A 152 7.06 -37.49 -29.54
CA VAL A 152 5.77 -37.10 -30.10
C VAL A 152 6.03 -36.27 -31.36
N VAL A 153 5.65 -36.84 -32.49
CA VAL A 153 5.69 -36.18 -33.81
C VAL A 153 4.62 -35.10 -33.82
N ALA A 154 5.03 -33.84 -33.79
CA ALA A 154 4.15 -32.68 -34.03
C ALA A 154 4.68 -31.85 -35.20
N SER A 155 3.76 -31.49 -36.09
CA SER A 155 3.87 -30.76 -37.35
C SER A 155 4.71 -29.47 -37.28
N LYS A 156 5.55 -29.27 -38.30
CA LYS A 156 6.59 -28.24 -38.38
C LYS A 156 6.13 -26.90 -38.99
N ASP A 157 4.87 -26.78 -39.39
CA ASP A 157 4.39 -25.64 -40.22
C ASP A 157 3.65 -24.53 -39.44
N ASN A 158 3.41 -24.67 -38.13
CA ASN A 158 2.74 -23.63 -37.32
C ASN A 158 3.68 -22.80 -36.43
N VAL A 159 4.97 -23.17 -36.33
CA VAL A 159 5.88 -22.54 -35.36
C VAL A 159 6.52 -21.27 -35.90
N GLU A 160 6.67 -21.14 -37.22
CA GLU A 160 7.33 -19.97 -37.83
C GLU A 160 6.45 -18.71 -37.76
N ASP A 161 5.14 -18.82 -37.96
CA ASP A 161 4.18 -17.69 -37.95
C ASP A 161 3.97 -17.13 -36.53
N GLU A 162 3.88 -18.00 -35.50
CA GLU A 162 3.77 -17.58 -34.10
C GLU A 162 5.03 -16.85 -33.59
N THR A 163 6.22 -17.23 -34.08
CA THR A 163 7.47 -16.59 -33.66
C THR A 163 7.69 -15.20 -34.27
N GLU A 164 7.17 -14.93 -35.47
CA GLU A 164 7.27 -13.61 -36.09
C GLU A 164 6.35 -12.58 -35.42
N ASP A 165 5.15 -13.00 -35.02
CA ASP A 165 4.20 -12.15 -34.30
C ASP A 165 4.68 -11.80 -32.88
N ASP A 166 5.34 -12.73 -32.18
CA ASP A 166 5.91 -12.50 -30.84
C ASP A 166 7.13 -11.54 -30.89
N ASP A 167 8.00 -11.69 -31.91
CA ASP A 167 9.11 -10.76 -32.16
C ASP A 167 8.61 -9.34 -32.50
N LEU A 168 7.49 -9.22 -33.23
CA LEU A 168 6.84 -7.94 -33.52
C LEU A 168 6.25 -7.30 -32.25
N PHE A 169 5.54 -8.08 -31.44
CA PHE A 169 4.95 -7.60 -30.18
C PHE A 169 6.01 -7.05 -29.24
N GLU A 170 7.12 -7.76 -29.02
CA GLU A 170 8.19 -7.31 -28.13
C GLU A 170 8.88 -6.04 -28.67
N THR A 171 8.98 -5.90 -29.99
CA THR A 171 9.53 -4.68 -30.62
C THR A 171 8.62 -3.48 -30.38
N GLU A 172 7.32 -3.64 -30.59
CA GLU A 172 6.31 -2.59 -30.34
C GLU A 172 6.21 -2.24 -28.85
N PHE A 173 6.27 -3.24 -27.97
CA PHE A 173 6.27 -3.02 -26.52
C PHE A 173 7.48 -2.19 -26.07
N ARG A 174 8.67 -2.48 -26.59
CA ARG A 174 9.87 -1.67 -26.33
C ARG A 174 9.71 -0.24 -26.83
N GLN A 175 9.13 -0.06 -28.01
CA GLN A 175 8.91 1.26 -28.59
C GLN A 175 7.86 2.06 -27.81
N TYR A 176 6.81 1.39 -27.31
CA TYR A 176 5.81 1.98 -26.43
C TYR A 176 6.44 2.51 -25.14
N LYS A 177 7.25 1.69 -24.46
CA LYS A 177 7.98 2.12 -23.25
C LYS A 177 8.98 3.22 -23.55
N ARG A 178 9.72 3.14 -24.67
CA ARG A 178 10.63 4.21 -25.09
C ARG A 178 9.89 5.53 -25.27
N THR A 179 8.74 5.51 -25.91
CA THR A 179 7.89 6.69 -26.10
C THR A 179 7.44 7.26 -24.76
N TYR A 180 7.08 6.42 -23.79
CA TYR A 180 6.78 6.85 -22.43
C TYR A 180 7.95 7.61 -21.80
N TYR A 181 9.16 7.03 -21.77
CA TYR A 181 10.33 7.69 -21.16
C TYR A 181 10.68 9.01 -21.87
N MET A 182 10.64 9.04 -23.20
CA MET A 182 10.94 10.26 -23.96
C MET A 182 9.91 11.37 -23.73
N THR A 183 8.62 11.01 -23.69
CA THR A 183 7.54 12.00 -23.58
C THR A 183 7.28 12.46 -22.15
N LYS A 184 7.30 11.54 -21.18
CA LYS A 184 6.98 11.81 -19.77
C LYS A 184 8.19 12.30 -19.00
N MET A 185 9.35 11.64 -19.17
CA MET A 185 10.56 11.98 -18.44
C MET A 185 11.48 12.95 -19.20
N GLY A 186 11.14 13.29 -20.46
CA GLY A 186 11.87 14.30 -21.25
C GLY A 186 13.28 13.88 -21.63
N VAL A 187 13.54 12.57 -21.75
CA VAL A 187 14.88 12.03 -22.05
C VAL A 187 15.05 11.83 -23.55
N ASP A 188 16.13 12.37 -24.12
CA ASP A 188 16.40 12.27 -25.56
C ASP A 188 16.79 10.85 -26.02
N VAL A 189 17.48 10.10 -25.15
CA VAL A 189 17.94 8.73 -25.44
C VAL A 189 17.69 7.83 -24.23
N VAL A 190 16.83 6.82 -24.42
CA VAL A 190 16.60 5.77 -23.43
C VAL A 190 17.72 4.74 -23.55
N SER A 191 18.77 4.89 -22.75
CA SER A 191 19.88 3.94 -22.64
C SER A 191 19.66 2.92 -21.54
N ASP A 192 20.36 1.79 -21.61
CA ASP A 192 20.36 0.78 -20.53
C ASP A 192 20.86 1.37 -19.20
N ASP A 193 21.84 2.28 -19.26
CA ASP A 193 22.34 2.99 -18.07
C ASP A 193 21.27 3.87 -17.43
N PHE A 194 20.46 4.58 -18.25
CA PHE A 194 19.34 5.36 -17.75
C PHE A 194 18.29 4.48 -17.08
N LEU A 195 17.93 3.35 -17.70
CA LEU A 195 16.95 2.42 -17.12
C LEU A 195 17.47 1.77 -15.83
N ALA A 196 18.77 1.44 -15.77
CA ALA A 196 19.42 0.93 -14.56
C ALA A 196 19.40 1.96 -13.43
N ASP A 197 19.63 3.23 -13.74
CA ASP A 197 19.54 4.34 -12.77
C ASP A 197 18.10 4.55 -12.28
N GLN A 198 17.10 4.52 -13.17
CA GLN A 198 15.68 4.53 -12.80
C GLN A 198 15.33 3.39 -11.84
N ALA A 199 15.72 2.16 -12.18
CA ALA A 199 15.49 0.98 -11.37
C ALA A 199 16.15 1.10 -10.01
N ALA A 200 17.41 1.54 -9.97
CA ALA A 200 18.16 1.73 -8.73
C ALA A 200 17.52 2.79 -7.83
N CYS A 201 17.18 3.96 -8.38
CA CYS A 201 16.51 5.03 -7.65
C CYS A 201 15.15 4.59 -7.10
N TYR A 202 14.36 3.87 -7.89
CA TYR A 202 13.04 3.38 -7.47
C TYR A 202 13.16 2.34 -6.36
N VAL A 203 14.08 1.37 -6.46
CA VAL A 203 14.28 0.36 -5.41
C VAL A 203 14.86 0.99 -4.14
N GLN A 204 15.77 1.95 -4.28
CA GLN A 204 16.26 2.75 -3.16
C GLN A 204 15.10 3.48 -2.47
N ALA A 205 14.15 4.02 -3.23
CA ALA A 205 12.96 4.65 -2.67
C ALA A 205 12.11 3.69 -1.85
N ILE A 206 11.81 2.51 -2.37
CA ILE A 206 11.04 1.49 -1.65
C ILE A 206 11.76 1.11 -0.35
N GLN A 207 13.09 0.95 -0.39
CA GLN A 207 13.88 0.67 0.81
C GLN A 207 13.85 1.85 1.81
N TRP A 208 13.90 3.09 1.34
CA TRP A 208 13.78 4.28 2.19
C TRP A 208 12.40 4.32 2.87
N ILE A 209 11.32 4.05 2.13
CA ILE A 209 9.94 4.03 2.64
C ILE A 209 9.78 2.95 3.71
N LEU A 210 10.28 1.74 3.44
CA LEU A 210 10.27 0.66 4.43
C LEU A 210 10.99 1.09 5.71
N HIS A 211 12.16 1.70 5.60
CA HIS A 211 12.85 2.21 6.77
C HIS A 211 12.10 3.35 7.46
N TYR A 212 11.48 4.27 6.72
CA TYR A 212 10.69 5.35 7.28
C TYR A 212 9.62 4.83 8.26
N TYR A 213 8.91 3.75 7.89
CA TYR A 213 7.89 3.14 8.73
C TYR A 213 8.43 2.18 9.80
N TYR A 214 9.45 1.38 9.49
CA TYR A 214 9.96 0.35 10.40
C TYR A 214 11.03 0.86 11.36
N HIS A 215 11.89 1.78 10.93
CA HIS A 215 13.09 2.25 11.63
C HIS A 215 13.13 3.76 11.87
N GLY A 216 12.14 4.51 11.35
CA GLY A 216 12.17 5.97 11.29
C GLY A 216 13.04 6.50 10.13
N VAL A 217 13.07 7.81 9.99
CA VAL A 217 13.78 8.50 8.89
C VAL A 217 15.26 8.11 8.85
N GLN A 218 15.72 7.56 7.72
CA GLN A 218 17.13 7.21 7.49
C GLN A 218 17.88 8.21 6.62
N SER A 219 17.16 9.13 5.95
CA SER A 219 17.74 10.27 5.26
C SER A 219 16.71 11.38 5.17
N TRP A 220 17.07 12.57 5.64
CA TRP A 220 16.26 13.79 5.52
C TRP A 220 16.38 14.45 4.15
N SER A 221 17.47 14.19 3.42
CA SER A 221 17.80 14.83 2.14
C SER A 221 17.53 13.94 0.92
N TRP A 222 17.41 12.62 1.11
CA TRP A 222 17.07 11.72 0.01
C TRP A 222 15.64 12.00 -0.49
N TYR A 223 15.50 12.04 -1.81
CA TYR A 223 14.21 12.15 -2.51
C TYR A 223 14.28 11.36 -3.81
N TYR A 224 13.12 11.01 -4.37
CA TYR A 224 13.04 10.38 -5.69
C TYR A 224 13.10 11.47 -6.78
N PRO A 225 14.15 11.51 -7.64
CA PRO A 225 14.44 12.67 -8.47
C PRO A 225 13.72 12.68 -9.82
N TYR A 226 12.57 12.00 -9.92
CA TYR A 226 11.77 11.95 -11.14
C TYR A 226 10.29 12.13 -10.80
N HIS A 227 9.52 12.76 -11.70
CA HIS A 227 8.08 12.92 -11.53
C HIS A 227 7.28 11.65 -11.83
N TYR A 228 7.90 10.65 -12.46
CA TYR A 228 7.26 9.41 -12.90
C TYR A 228 8.06 8.18 -12.47
N ALA A 229 7.37 7.05 -12.28
CA ALA A 229 7.99 5.77 -11.98
C ALA A 229 8.40 5.03 -13.27
N PRO A 230 9.41 4.15 -13.23
CA PRO A 230 9.71 3.26 -14.35
C PRO A 230 8.61 2.19 -14.52
N PHE A 231 8.61 1.52 -15.68
CA PHE A 231 7.83 0.30 -15.86
C PHE A 231 8.39 -0.85 -15.01
N LEU A 232 7.52 -1.72 -14.51
CA LEU A 232 7.91 -2.91 -13.74
C LEU A 232 8.89 -3.79 -14.53
N SER A 233 8.63 -3.94 -15.82
CA SER A 233 9.45 -4.70 -16.76
C SER A 233 10.82 -4.12 -17.00
N ASP A 234 11.12 -2.90 -16.55
CA ASP A 234 12.45 -2.27 -16.64
C ASP A 234 13.20 -2.26 -15.29
N ILE A 235 12.54 -2.63 -14.18
CA ILE A 235 13.20 -2.79 -12.87
C ILE A 235 13.88 -4.16 -12.81
N ARG A 236 15.10 -4.24 -13.37
CA ARG A 236 15.90 -5.47 -13.46
C ARG A 236 17.32 -5.26 -12.92
N ASN A 237 18.02 -6.35 -12.63
CA ASN A 237 19.40 -6.38 -12.15
C ASN A 237 19.62 -5.64 -10.82
N ILE A 238 18.62 -5.66 -9.95
CA ILE A 238 18.62 -4.98 -8.65
C ILE A 238 19.19 -5.87 -7.54
N SER A 239 19.35 -7.18 -7.80
CA SER A 239 19.86 -8.16 -6.81
C SER A 239 21.20 -7.77 -6.16
N ALA A 240 22.07 -7.07 -6.89
CA ALA A 240 23.40 -6.66 -6.43
C ALA A 240 23.48 -5.18 -6.02
N LEU A 241 22.35 -4.46 -6.00
CA LEU A 241 22.33 -3.04 -5.65
C LEU A 241 22.75 -2.84 -4.20
N SER A 242 23.60 -1.84 -3.98
CA SER A 242 24.07 -1.47 -2.64
C SER A 242 23.40 -0.19 -2.19
N ILE A 243 22.48 -0.30 -1.23
CA ILE A 243 21.66 0.82 -0.77
C ILE A 243 22.24 1.37 0.54
N HIS A 244 22.63 2.64 0.51
CA HIS A 244 23.13 3.36 1.66
C HIS A 244 22.44 4.72 1.77
N PHE A 245 22.09 5.10 3.00
CA PHE A 245 21.47 6.39 3.29
C PHE A 245 22.34 7.18 4.26
N GLU A 246 22.51 8.46 3.97
CA GLU A 246 23.06 9.41 4.91
C GLU A 246 21.91 10.15 5.60
N LEU A 247 21.91 10.13 6.94
CA LEU A 247 20.81 10.70 7.72
C LEU A 247 20.58 12.18 7.39
N GLY A 248 21.63 12.96 7.20
CA GLY A 248 21.52 14.40 6.99
C GLY A 248 20.87 15.11 8.18
N LYS A 249 20.22 16.25 7.92
CA LYS A 249 19.51 17.04 8.92
C LYS A 249 18.19 17.53 8.34
N PRO A 250 17.13 17.68 9.16
CA PRO A 250 15.92 18.34 8.72
C PRO A 250 16.18 19.83 8.44
N PHE A 251 15.45 20.38 7.47
CA PHE A 251 15.41 21.82 7.23
C PHE A 251 14.90 22.59 8.45
N LYS A 252 15.45 23.78 8.68
CA LYS A 252 14.83 24.74 9.62
C LYS A 252 13.47 25.20 9.07
N PRO A 253 12.56 25.69 9.93
CA PRO A 253 11.22 26.09 9.51
C PRO A 253 11.18 27.03 8.28
N PHE A 254 12.04 28.04 8.20
CA PHE A 254 12.06 28.95 7.05
C PHE A 254 12.69 28.36 5.80
N GLU A 255 13.66 27.45 5.96
CA GLU A 255 14.28 26.72 4.85
C GLU A 255 13.22 25.84 4.19
N GLN A 256 12.45 25.09 5.01
CA GLN A 256 11.32 24.29 4.54
C GLN A 256 10.21 25.15 3.92
N LEU A 257 9.83 26.28 4.53
CA LEU A 257 8.80 27.15 3.97
C LEU A 257 9.21 27.71 2.60
N LEU A 258 10.48 28.07 2.42
CA LEU A 258 10.98 28.51 1.12
C LEU A 258 11.00 27.36 0.10
N ALA A 259 11.35 26.15 0.53
CA ALA A 259 11.33 24.96 -0.33
C ALA A 259 9.93 24.51 -0.77
N VAL A 260 8.90 24.75 0.05
CA VAL A 260 7.54 24.21 -0.17
C VAL A 260 6.56 25.25 -0.71
N LEU A 261 6.63 26.51 -0.25
CA LEU A 261 5.61 27.49 -0.62
C LEU A 261 5.80 27.99 -2.06
N PRO A 262 4.70 28.20 -2.81
CA PRO A 262 4.76 28.93 -4.07
C PRO A 262 4.92 30.43 -3.83
N ALA A 263 5.40 31.16 -4.85
CA ALA A 263 5.61 32.62 -4.79
C ALA A 263 4.34 33.40 -4.39
N ALA A 264 3.15 32.88 -4.72
CA ALA A 264 1.86 33.46 -4.31
C ALA A 264 1.69 33.59 -2.78
N SER A 265 2.33 32.69 -2.02
CA SER A 265 2.24 32.65 -0.55
C SER A 265 3.47 33.27 0.15
N LYS A 266 4.30 34.04 -0.58
CA LYS A 266 5.53 34.66 -0.05
C LYS A 266 5.33 35.48 1.23
N ASN A 267 4.14 36.03 1.45
CA ASN A 267 3.81 36.82 2.64
C ASN A 267 3.89 36.02 3.95
N LEU A 268 3.89 34.69 3.89
CA LEU A 268 4.09 33.81 5.05
C LEU A 268 5.56 33.70 5.49
N LEU A 269 6.49 34.09 4.62
CA LEU A 269 7.92 34.15 4.91
C LEU A 269 8.34 35.53 5.44
N PRO A 270 9.42 35.62 6.23
CA PRO A 270 10.09 36.88 6.55
C PRO A 270 10.36 37.72 5.30
N THR A 271 10.14 39.03 5.40
CA THR A 271 10.27 39.97 4.26
C THR A 271 11.62 39.86 3.55
N CYS A 272 12.69 39.55 4.27
CA CYS A 272 14.03 39.40 3.70
C CYS A 272 14.16 38.26 2.69
N TYR A 273 13.32 37.21 2.72
CA TYR A 273 13.39 36.11 1.76
C TYR A 273 12.43 36.27 0.58
N GLN A 274 11.43 37.15 0.67
CA GLN A 274 10.35 37.22 -0.33
C GLN A 274 10.86 37.54 -1.73
N HIS A 275 11.95 38.31 -1.84
CA HIS A 275 12.55 38.64 -3.14
C HIS A 275 13.18 37.41 -3.82
N LEU A 276 13.63 36.40 -3.06
CA LEU A 276 14.20 35.17 -3.61
C LEU A 276 13.18 34.39 -4.46
N MET A 277 11.89 34.56 -4.20
CA MET A 277 10.81 33.89 -4.92
C MET A 277 10.27 34.68 -6.13
N THR A 278 10.64 35.96 -6.27
CA THR A 278 9.99 36.85 -7.26
C THR A 278 10.94 37.70 -8.09
N SER A 279 12.19 37.88 -7.66
CA SER A 279 13.17 38.66 -8.40
C SER A 279 13.81 37.79 -9.49
N GLU A 280 13.93 38.32 -10.71
CA GLU A 280 14.63 37.66 -11.82
C GLU A 280 16.13 37.47 -11.53
N ASP A 281 16.71 38.32 -10.68
CA ASP A 281 18.11 38.21 -10.25
C ASP A 281 18.32 37.15 -9.15
N SER A 282 17.25 36.50 -8.68
CA SER A 282 17.36 35.48 -7.64
C SER A 282 18.06 34.22 -8.16
N PRO A 283 19.05 33.68 -7.43
CA PRO A 283 19.77 32.47 -7.82
C PRO A 283 18.89 31.20 -7.84
N ILE A 284 17.66 31.30 -7.35
CA ILE A 284 16.70 30.19 -7.23
C ILE A 284 15.35 30.49 -7.90
N ILE A 285 15.29 31.51 -8.77
CA ILE A 285 14.03 31.92 -9.41
C ILE A 285 13.40 30.81 -10.27
N GLU A 286 14.21 29.93 -10.85
CA GLU A 286 13.76 28.82 -11.69
C GLU A 286 12.86 27.82 -10.94
N TYR A 287 12.98 27.74 -9.62
CA TYR A 287 12.14 26.88 -8.78
C TYR A 287 10.74 27.46 -8.51
N TYR A 288 10.48 28.71 -8.92
CA TYR A 288 9.20 29.39 -8.72
C TYR A 288 8.57 29.84 -10.04
N PRO A 289 8.26 28.90 -10.97
CA PRO A 289 7.66 29.25 -12.23
C PRO A 289 6.27 29.88 -12.01
N PRO A 290 5.91 30.96 -12.73
CA PRO A 290 4.58 31.55 -12.65
C PRO A 290 3.50 30.62 -13.20
N ASP A 291 3.86 29.83 -14.21
CA ASP A 291 3.02 28.82 -14.85
C ASP A 291 3.77 27.48 -14.86
N PHE A 292 3.09 26.40 -14.51
CA PHE A 292 3.64 25.04 -14.53
C PHE A 292 2.69 24.08 -15.23
N LYS A 293 3.23 22.98 -15.76
CA LYS A 293 2.43 21.96 -16.45
C LYS A 293 1.92 20.92 -15.45
N THR A 294 0.73 20.39 -15.74
CA THR A 294 0.14 19.27 -15.00
C THR A 294 -0.19 18.14 -15.97
N ASP A 295 0.04 16.90 -15.56
CA ASP A 295 -0.27 15.70 -16.34
C ASP A 295 -1.20 14.79 -15.54
N LEU A 296 -2.41 14.55 -16.05
CA LEU A 296 -3.39 13.65 -15.41
C LEU A 296 -2.89 12.20 -15.36
N ASN A 297 -1.99 11.79 -16.26
CA ASN A 297 -1.37 10.46 -16.30
C ASN A 297 -2.35 9.29 -16.06
N GLY A 298 -3.51 9.30 -16.73
CA GLY A 298 -4.55 8.26 -16.62
C GLY A 298 -5.49 8.40 -15.42
N LYS A 299 -5.34 9.44 -14.60
CA LYS A 299 -6.25 9.80 -13.52
C LYS A 299 -7.43 10.63 -14.03
N GLN A 300 -8.57 10.49 -13.35
CA GLN A 300 -9.79 11.22 -13.71
C GLN A 300 -9.87 12.58 -13.01
N GLN A 301 -9.20 12.73 -11.87
CA GLN A 301 -9.34 13.88 -10.99
C GLN A 301 -8.08 14.75 -11.03
N GLU A 302 -8.26 16.07 -11.15
CA GLU A 302 -7.15 17.02 -11.29
C GLU A 302 -6.22 17.04 -10.08
N TRP A 303 -6.72 16.76 -8.87
CA TRP A 303 -5.90 16.70 -7.66
C TRP A 303 -4.98 15.47 -7.60
N GLU A 304 -5.17 14.49 -8.50
CA GLU A 304 -4.28 13.35 -8.68
C GLU A 304 -3.25 13.57 -9.80
N ALA A 305 -3.31 14.72 -10.48
CA ALA A 305 -2.40 15.04 -11.57
C ALA A 305 -0.96 15.23 -11.07
N VAL A 306 -0.01 14.80 -11.89
CA VAL A 306 1.41 15.03 -11.67
C VAL A 306 1.72 16.50 -11.93
N VAL A 307 2.25 17.19 -10.92
CA VAL A 307 2.63 18.60 -11.00
C VAL A 307 4.11 18.69 -11.41
N LEU A 308 4.37 19.21 -12.61
CA LEU A 308 5.70 19.28 -13.20
C LEU A 308 6.39 20.59 -12.81
N ILE A 309 6.94 20.60 -11.60
CA ILE A 309 7.80 21.67 -11.09
C ILE A 309 9.25 21.18 -10.94
N PRO A 310 10.26 22.04 -11.12
CA PRO A 310 11.65 21.65 -10.94
C PRO A 310 11.95 21.26 -9.49
N PHE A 311 12.80 20.26 -9.29
CA PHE A 311 13.27 19.86 -7.95
C PHE A 311 14.30 20.86 -7.43
N ILE A 312 14.12 21.28 -6.18
CA ILE A 312 15.00 22.26 -5.54
C ILE A 312 16.33 21.60 -5.15
N ASP A 313 17.44 22.23 -5.55
CA ASP A 313 18.76 21.87 -5.05
C ASP A 313 18.96 22.45 -3.63
N GLU A 314 19.17 21.56 -2.66
CA GLU A 314 19.35 21.91 -1.24
C GLU A 314 20.48 22.93 -1.04
N LYS A 315 21.63 22.74 -1.70
CA LYS A 315 22.81 23.60 -1.49
C LYS A 315 22.55 25.00 -2.00
N ARG A 316 22.01 25.11 -3.22
CA ARG A 316 21.67 26.41 -3.82
C ARG A 316 20.62 27.17 -3.02
N LEU A 317 19.61 26.47 -2.50
CA LEU A 317 18.60 27.06 -1.62
C LEU A 317 19.24 27.65 -0.35
N LEU A 318 20.06 26.86 0.34
CA LEU A 318 20.69 27.27 1.60
C LEU A 318 21.70 28.41 1.40
N GLU A 319 22.49 28.36 0.33
CA GLU A 319 23.44 29.44 -0.04
C GLU A 319 22.70 30.75 -0.33
N ALA A 320 21.59 30.70 -1.08
CA ALA A 320 20.76 31.86 -1.36
C ALA A 320 20.17 32.46 -0.07
N MET A 321 19.67 31.62 0.84
CA MET A 321 19.12 32.06 2.12
C MET A 321 20.18 32.66 3.05
N GLU A 322 21.40 32.12 3.06
CA GLU A 322 22.47 32.59 3.96
C GLU A 322 22.81 34.06 3.74
N THR A 323 22.77 34.52 2.48
CA THR A 323 22.97 35.94 2.14
C THR A 323 21.96 36.87 2.83
N CYS A 324 20.76 36.38 3.14
CA CYS A 324 19.65 37.14 3.71
C CYS A 324 19.51 36.97 5.23
N ASN A 325 20.13 35.94 5.82
CA ASN A 325 19.95 35.55 7.23
C ASN A 325 20.29 36.66 8.23
N HIS A 326 21.24 37.53 7.88
CA HIS A 326 21.62 38.68 8.70
C HIS A 326 20.49 39.72 8.87
N SER A 327 19.53 39.76 7.94
CA SER A 327 18.40 40.70 7.95
C SER A 327 17.18 40.22 8.75
N LEU A 328 17.21 38.98 9.27
CA LEU A 328 16.13 38.45 10.11
C LEU A 328 15.97 39.22 11.42
N LYS A 329 14.71 39.50 11.81
CA LYS A 329 14.38 40.05 13.13
C LYS A 329 14.69 39.05 14.24
N LYS A 330 14.89 39.54 15.46
CA LYS A 330 15.21 38.70 16.64
C LYS A 330 14.16 37.61 16.89
N GLU A 331 12.88 37.95 16.83
CA GLU A 331 11.78 36.98 17.01
C GLU A 331 11.72 35.95 15.87
N GLU A 332 12.03 36.36 14.63
CA GLU A 332 12.11 35.45 13.49
C GLU A 332 13.24 34.44 13.66
N ARG A 333 14.41 34.88 14.11
CA ARG A 333 15.55 33.99 14.45
C ARG A 333 15.23 33.05 15.62
N LYS A 334 14.30 33.42 16.50
CA LYS A 334 13.89 32.57 17.63
C LYS A 334 12.96 31.45 17.18
N ARG A 335 11.98 31.75 16.33
CA ARG A 335 11.04 30.74 15.79
C ARG A 335 11.63 29.87 14.67
N ASN A 336 12.73 30.28 14.05
CA ASN A 336 13.44 29.47 13.04
C ASN A 336 14.38 28.42 13.67
N ARG A 337 13.88 27.62 14.62
CA ARG A 337 14.63 26.57 15.33
C ARG A 337 13.73 25.38 15.59
N HIS A 338 14.31 24.19 15.68
CA HIS A 338 13.61 23.01 16.19
C HIS A 338 13.42 23.13 17.71
N SER A 339 12.31 22.60 18.23
CA SER A 339 11.96 22.62 19.64
C SER A 339 11.64 21.22 20.17
N GLU A 340 11.63 21.09 21.49
CA GLU A 340 11.26 19.88 22.21
C GLU A 340 9.75 19.60 22.18
N CYS A 341 9.37 18.36 22.53
CA CYS A 341 7.98 18.01 22.80
C CYS A 341 7.58 18.44 24.22
N LEU A 342 6.31 18.82 24.41
CA LEU A 342 5.76 19.12 25.73
C LEU A 342 4.98 17.93 26.27
N MET A 343 5.35 17.44 27.45
CA MET A 343 4.54 16.51 28.22
C MET A 343 3.82 17.27 29.32
N CYS A 344 2.50 17.27 29.26
CA CYS A 344 1.63 17.93 30.24
C CYS A 344 0.91 16.90 31.09
N TRP A 345 0.79 17.15 32.40
CA TRP A 345 0.00 16.30 33.29
C TRP A 345 -0.64 17.13 34.40
N TYR A 346 -1.71 16.58 34.95
CA TYR A 346 -2.41 17.16 36.09
C TYR A 346 -1.61 16.94 37.38
N ASP A 347 -1.48 17.99 38.18
CA ASP A 347 -0.90 17.97 39.52
C ASP A 347 -1.77 18.78 40.48
N ARG A 348 -2.38 18.09 41.44
CA ARG A 348 -3.30 18.70 42.42
C ARG A 348 -2.60 19.69 43.34
N ASP A 349 -1.30 19.52 43.58
CA ASP A 349 -0.55 20.36 44.52
C ASP A 349 0.00 21.63 43.86
N THR A 350 -0.19 21.76 42.54
CA THR A 350 0.15 22.97 41.78
C THR A 350 -1.11 23.76 41.52
N GLU A 351 -1.13 25.03 41.91
CA GLU A 351 -2.21 25.95 41.58
C GLU A 351 -1.63 27.33 41.29
N PHE A 352 -1.90 27.84 40.08
CA PHE A 352 -1.48 29.17 39.68
C PHE A 352 -2.43 29.73 38.61
N THR A 353 -2.44 31.05 38.45
CA THR A 353 -3.20 31.69 37.37
C THR A 353 -2.40 31.67 36.08
N TYR A 354 -2.93 31.00 35.04
CA TYR A 354 -2.32 30.98 33.71
C TYR A 354 -2.92 32.10 32.85
N PRO A 355 -2.14 33.10 32.42
CA PRO A 355 -2.65 34.20 31.61
C PRO A 355 -3.04 33.71 30.21
N SER A 356 -4.15 34.20 29.70
CA SER A 356 -4.58 33.89 28.34
C SER A 356 -3.69 34.62 27.32
N PRO A 357 -3.22 33.93 26.25
CA PRO A 357 -2.56 34.59 25.13
C PRO A 357 -3.51 35.44 24.28
N TRP A 358 -4.83 35.29 24.45
CA TRP A 358 -5.85 36.10 23.79
C TRP A 358 -6.99 36.46 24.77
N PRO A 359 -6.75 37.40 25.71
CA PRO A 359 -7.68 37.72 26.80
C PRO A 359 -9.08 38.16 26.34
N GLU A 360 -9.19 38.77 25.16
CA GLU A 360 -10.46 39.22 24.58
C GLU A 360 -11.42 38.08 24.24
N LYS A 361 -10.89 36.88 23.93
CA LYS A 361 -11.70 35.71 23.56
C LYS A 361 -11.70 34.62 24.62
N PHE A 362 -10.58 34.45 25.30
CA PHE A 362 -10.40 33.39 26.28
C PHE A 362 -9.93 34.02 27.59
N PRO A 363 -10.68 33.86 28.71
CA PRO A 363 -10.23 34.37 30.00
C PRO A 363 -9.00 33.61 30.50
N ALA A 364 -8.28 34.20 31.46
CA ALA A 364 -7.20 33.50 32.15
C ALA A 364 -7.75 32.29 32.91
N ILE A 365 -6.93 31.24 33.02
CA ILE A 365 -7.27 30.07 33.85
C ILE A 365 -6.84 30.41 35.28
N GLU A 366 -7.79 30.78 36.13
CA GLU A 366 -7.49 31.26 37.49
C GLU A 366 -6.80 30.21 38.36
N ARG A 367 -7.23 28.95 38.24
CA ARG A 367 -6.74 27.80 39.02
C ARG A 367 -6.18 26.72 38.10
N CYS A 368 -5.04 26.99 37.48
CA CYS A 368 -4.36 26.02 36.63
C CYS A 368 -3.59 25.00 37.48
N CYS A 369 -3.94 23.72 37.33
CA CYS A 369 -3.30 22.58 37.99
C CYS A 369 -2.42 21.75 37.04
N THR A 370 -1.92 22.35 35.96
CA THR A 370 -1.15 21.64 34.95
C THR A 370 0.34 21.89 35.14
N ARG A 371 1.12 20.82 35.24
CA ARG A 371 2.58 20.86 35.08
C ARG A 371 2.96 20.45 33.67
N TYR A 372 4.11 20.94 33.21
CA TYR A 372 4.70 20.49 31.97
C TYR A 372 6.19 20.25 32.11
N LYS A 373 6.73 19.42 31.22
CA LYS A 373 8.16 19.19 31.04
C LYS A 373 8.47 19.16 29.56
N MET A 374 9.61 19.74 29.18
CA MET A 374 10.16 19.61 27.83
C MET A 374 10.89 18.27 27.71
N ILE A 375 10.54 17.49 26.70
CA ILE A 375 11.16 16.22 26.36
C ILE A 375 11.92 16.41 25.05
N SER A 376 13.25 16.25 25.12
CA SER A 376 14.11 16.29 23.93
C SER A 376 13.61 15.31 22.87
N LEU A 377 13.70 15.70 21.60
CA LEU A 377 13.36 14.82 20.47
C LEU A 377 14.18 13.53 20.48
N ASP A 378 15.40 13.57 21.01
CA ASP A 378 16.28 12.40 21.10
C ASP A 378 15.75 11.32 22.05
N ALA A 379 14.86 11.68 22.99
CA ALA A 379 14.21 10.71 23.87
C ALA A 379 13.33 9.70 23.10
N TRP A 380 12.91 10.04 21.88
CA TRP A 380 12.10 9.18 21.02
C TRP A 380 12.94 8.29 20.10
N ARG A 381 14.27 8.46 20.06
CA ARG A 381 15.18 7.59 19.32
C ARG A 381 15.41 6.31 20.12
N VAL A 382 14.45 5.40 20.04
CA VAL A 382 14.51 4.09 20.70
C VAL A 382 15.05 3.06 19.73
N ASP A 383 16.03 2.27 20.18
CA ASP A 383 16.54 1.13 19.42
C ASP A 383 15.48 0.03 19.36
N ILE A 384 14.94 -0.21 18.16
CA ILE A 384 13.88 -1.20 17.92
C ILE A 384 14.34 -2.61 18.24
N ASN A 385 15.64 -2.93 18.14
CA ASN A 385 16.16 -4.25 18.53
C ASN A 385 16.08 -4.47 20.05
N LYS A 386 16.03 -3.38 20.83
CA LYS A 386 15.81 -3.41 22.27
C LYS A 386 14.34 -3.33 22.64
N ASN A 387 13.47 -3.07 21.67
CA ASN A 387 12.03 -3.07 21.88
C ASN A 387 11.56 -4.52 22.07
N LYS A 388 11.43 -4.93 23.33
CA LYS A 388 10.73 -6.16 23.69
C LYS A 388 9.24 -5.90 23.50
N ILE A 389 8.77 -5.87 22.25
CA ILE A 389 7.35 -6.04 21.99
C ILE A 389 6.97 -7.34 22.69
N THR A 390 6.17 -7.22 23.74
CA THR A 390 5.73 -8.39 24.50
C THR A 390 4.91 -9.21 23.51
N ARG A 391 5.45 -10.34 23.06
CA ARG A 391 4.70 -11.30 22.25
C ARG A 391 3.63 -11.90 23.15
N ILE A 392 2.48 -11.22 23.19
CA ILE A 392 1.30 -11.69 23.89
C ILE A 392 0.73 -12.84 23.07
N ASP A 393 0.42 -13.96 23.72
CA ASP A 393 -0.32 -15.04 23.06
C ASP A 393 -1.75 -14.58 22.76
N GLN A 394 -1.94 -14.06 21.55
CA GLN A 394 -3.24 -13.62 21.05
C GLN A 394 -4.26 -14.76 21.00
N LYS A 395 -3.86 -16.04 21.08
CA LYS A 395 -4.79 -17.18 21.10
C LYS A 395 -5.45 -17.35 22.47
N ALA A 396 -4.82 -16.87 23.54
CA ALA A 396 -5.30 -17.03 24.90
C ALA A 396 -6.20 -15.87 25.39
N LEU A 397 -6.29 -14.76 24.66
CA LEU A 397 -6.89 -13.52 25.15
C LEU A 397 -8.01 -13.04 24.22
N TYR A 398 -9.24 -13.10 24.70
CA TYR A 398 -10.33 -12.26 24.21
C TYR A 398 -10.28 -10.94 24.99
N PHE A 399 -10.19 -9.83 24.25
CA PHE A 399 -10.33 -8.49 24.82
C PHE A 399 -11.74 -8.00 24.52
N CYS A 400 -12.50 -7.69 25.58
CA CYS A 400 -13.85 -7.16 25.44
C CYS A 400 -13.86 -5.93 24.51
N GLY A 401 -14.76 -5.93 23.53
CA GLY A 401 -14.87 -4.89 22.50
C GLY A 401 -14.02 -5.10 21.24
N PHE A 402 -13.07 -6.04 21.22
CA PHE A 402 -12.29 -6.36 20.02
C PHE A 402 -12.88 -7.58 19.29
N PRO A 403 -13.16 -7.48 17.97
CA PRO A 403 -13.78 -8.57 17.23
C PRO A 403 -12.82 -9.75 17.03
N THR A 404 -13.38 -10.96 16.95
CA THR A 404 -12.61 -12.15 16.58
C THR A 404 -13.47 -13.21 15.90
N LEU A 405 -12.93 -13.79 14.83
CA LEU A 405 -13.60 -14.85 14.07
C LEU A 405 -13.40 -16.24 14.70
N ARG A 406 -12.56 -16.36 15.74
CA ARG A 406 -12.08 -17.66 16.26
C ARG A 406 -13.11 -18.47 17.06
N HIS A 407 -14.14 -17.83 17.63
CA HIS A 407 -15.07 -18.49 18.54
C HIS A 407 -16.06 -19.43 17.83
N ILE A 408 -16.41 -19.14 16.57
CA ILE A 408 -17.36 -19.93 15.79
C ILE A 408 -16.58 -20.67 14.70
N LYS A 409 -16.77 -22.00 14.60
CA LYS A 409 -16.17 -22.79 13.53
C LYS A 409 -16.85 -22.45 12.19
N HIS A 410 -16.05 -22.18 11.17
CA HIS A 410 -16.55 -21.79 9.86
C HIS A 410 -15.57 -22.24 8.77
N LYS A 411 -16.09 -22.38 7.54
CA LYS A 411 -15.30 -22.40 6.31
C LYS A 411 -15.17 -20.98 5.76
N PHE A 412 -14.17 -20.75 4.93
CA PHE A 412 -13.98 -19.48 4.25
C PHE A 412 -13.59 -19.73 2.79
N PHE A 413 -14.02 -18.84 1.91
CA PHE A 413 -13.69 -18.88 0.48
C PHE A 413 -13.96 -17.52 -0.18
N LEU A 414 -13.26 -17.22 -1.26
CA LEU A 414 -13.54 -16.05 -2.08
C LEU A 414 -14.74 -16.31 -3.00
N LYS A 415 -15.67 -15.35 -3.06
CA LYS A 415 -16.81 -15.40 -3.98
C LYS A 415 -17.22 -14.00 -4.40
N LYS A 416 -17.49 -13.82 -5.68
CA LYS A 416 -18.17 -12.64 -6.22
C LYS A 416 -19.62 -12.63 -5.75
N SER A 417 -19.93 -11.72 -4.84
CA SER A 417 -21.25 -11.55 -4.24
C SER A 417 -21.51 -10.06 -4.03
N GLY A 418 -22.74 -9.61 -4.23
CA GLY A 418 -23.11 -8.19 -4.14
C GLY A 418 -23.21 -7.67 -2.70
N VAL A 419 -22.21 -7.93 -1.86
CA VAL A 419 -22.17 -7.51 -0.46
C VAL A 419 -22.19 -5.98 -0.41
N GLN A 420 -23.13 -5.43 0.37
CA GLN A 420 -23.29 -3.99 0.53
C GLN A 420 -22.74 -3.56 1.89
N VAL A 421 -21.52 -3.04 1.90
CA VAL A 421 -20.90 -2.42 3.09
C VAL A 421 -21.23 -0.93 3.18
N PHE A 422 -21.37 -0.27 2.02
CA PHE A 422 -21.71 1.15 1.91
C PHE A 422 -23.04 1.34 1.14
N GLN A 423 -23.09 2.28 0.19
CA GLN A 423 -24.31 2.60 -0.56
C GLN A 423 -24.53 1.70 -1.78
N GLN A 424 -23.47 1.11 -2.33
CA GLN A 424 -23.54 0.27 -3.52
C GLN A 424 -23.03 -1.13 -3.20
N SER A 425 -23.58 -2.13 -3.90
CA SER A 425 -23.09 -3.51 -3.84
C SER A 425 -21.69 -3.64 -4.41
N SER A 426 -20.86 -4.43 -3.74
CA SER A 426 -19.54 -4.82 -4.23
C SER A 426 -19.63 -5.51 -5.59
N ARG A 427 -18.68 -5.21 -6.49
CA ARG A 427 -18.53 -5.84 -7.81
C ARG A 427 -17.42 -6.89 -7.84
N GLY A 428 -16.52 -6.86 -6.85
CA GLY A 428 -15.37 -7.75 -6.74
C GLY A 428 -15.68 -9.03 -5.96
N GLU A 429 -14.65 -9.82 -5.73
CA GLU A 429 -14.71 -10.96 -4.82
C GLU A 429 -14.68 -10.49 -3.36
N ASN A 430 -15.34 -11.26 -2.49
CA ASN A 430 -15.36 -11.00 -1.06
C ASN A 430 -15.00 -12.29 -0.32
N MET A 431 -14.34 -12.16 0.83
CA MET A 431 -14.08 -13.29 1.71
C MET A 431 -15.38 -13.68 2.43
N MET A 432 -16.00 -14.77 1.97
CA MET A 432 -17.23 -15.30 2.55
C MET A 432 -16.91 -16.25 3.69
N LEU A 433 -17.70 -16.19 4.76
CA LEU A 433 -17.61 -17.10 5.91
C LEU A 433 -18.88 -17.95 5.97
N GLU A 434 -18.72 -19.26 5.94
CA GLU A 434 -19.81 -20.24 6.04
C GLU A 434 -19.74 -20.93 7.41
N ILE A 435 -20.71 -20.64 8.28
CA ILE A 435 -20.74 -21.19 9.64
C ILE A 435 -21.02 -22.69 9.59
N LEU A 436 -20.20 -23.48 10.29
CA LEU A 436 -20.37 -24.92 10.37
C LEU A 436 -21.30 -25.28 11.53
N VAL A 437 -22.43 -25.89 11.20
CA VAL A 437 -23.42 -26.37 12.16
C VAL A 437 -23.43 -27.90 12.16
N ASN A 438 -23.35 -28.52 13.34
CA ASN A 438 -23.55 -29.96 13.50
C ASN A 438 -25.06 -30.24 13.57
N ALA A 439 -25.72 -30.39 12.43
CA ALA A 439 -27.18 -30.53 12.35
C ALA A 439 -27.74 -31.84 12.95
N GLU A 440 -26.89 -32.85 13.20
CA GLU A 440 -27.30 -34.18 13.67
C GLU A 440 -27.29 -34.36 15.20
N SER A 441 -27.05 -33.30 15.99
CA SER A 441 -27.07 -33.39 17.45
C SER A 441 -28.45 -33.08 18.03
N ASP A 442 -28.98 -33.97 18.90
CA ASP A 442 -30.20 -33.75 19.70
C ASP A 442 -30.13 -32.48 20.59
N ASP A 443 -28.93 -31.92 20.77
CA ASP A 443 -28.65 -30.67 21.47
C ASP A 443 -29.30 -29.43 20.81
N LEU A 444 -29.72 -29.52 19.54
CA LEU A 444 -30.37 -28.42 18.80
C LEU A 444 -31.90 -28.37 18.98
N SER A 445 -32.50 -29.32 19.69
CA SER A 445 -33.93 -29.24 20.03
C SER A 445 -34.22 -27.99 20.87
N ILE A 446 -35.40 -27.38 20.66
CA ILE A 446 -35.75 -26.12 21.29
C ILE A 446 -35.75 -26.23 22.83
N GLU A 447 -36.19 -27.36 23.38
CA GLU A 447 -36.19 -27.62 24.82
C GLU A 447 -34.77 -27.62 25.40
N ASN A 448 -33.82 -28.25 24.69
CA ASN A 448 -32.43 -28.32 25.12
C ASN A 448 -31.74 -26.96 25.02
N VAL A 449 -31.99 -26.22 23.95
CA VAL A 449 -31.47 -24.85 23.79
C VAL A 449 -32.04 -23.93 24.87
N ALA A 450 -33.36 -23.94 25.08
CA ALA A 450 -34.01 -23.14 26.12
C ALA A 450 -33.47 -23.45 27.52
N SER A 451 -33.33 -24.74 27.87
CA SER A 451 -32.74 -25.17 29.15
C SER A 451 -31.28 -24.69 29.31
N SER A 452 -30.54 -24.66 28.20
CA SER A 452 -29.14 -24.25 28.19
C SER A 452 -28.95 -22.74 28.34
N VAL A 453 -29.72 -21.90 27.66
CA VAL A 453 -29.42 -20.45 27.55
C VAL A 453 -30.44 -19.51 28.20
N LEU A 454 -31.70 -19.93 28.42
CA LEU A 454 -32.75 -19.03 28.88
C LEU A 454 -32.42 -18.42 30.25
N GLY A 455 -32.55 -17.09 30.39
CA GLY A 455 -32.24 -16.37 31.63
C GLY A 455 -30.74 -16.26 31.96
N LYS A 456 -29.85 -16.77 31.10
CA LYS A 456 -28.40 -16.68 31.25
C LYS A 456 -27.82 -15.56 30.38
N SER A 457 -26.59 -15.20 30.72
CA SER A 457 -25.77 -14.31 29.91
C SER A 457 -25.09 -15.10 28.79
N VAL A 458 -25.12 -14.58 27.57
CA VAL A 458 -24.49 -15.15 26.38
C VAL A 458 -23.82 -14.04 25.58
N PHE A 459 -22.89 -14.40 24.69
CA PHE A 459 -22.30 -13.47 23.74
C PHE A 459 -23.00 -13.56 22.39
N VAL A 460 -23.48 -12.42 21.87
CA VAL A 460 -24.17 -12.27 20.58
C VAL A 460 -23.39 -11.34 19.64
N ASN A 461 -23.91 -11.05 18.45
CA ASN A 461 -23.33 -10.09 17.48
C ASN A 461 -21.93 -10.46 16.96
N TRP A 462 -21.65 -11.77 16.81
CA TRP A 462 -20.39 -12.22 16.20
C TRP A 462 -20.16 -11.56 14.82
N PRO A 463 -18.95 -11.01 14.54
CA PRO A 463 -17.72 -11.14 15.33
C PRO A 463 -17.48 -10.09 16.42
N HIS A 464 -18.32 -9.05 16.48
CA HIS A 464 -18.26 -7.99 17.49
C HIS A 464 -19.06 -8.41 18.73
N LEU A 465 -18.48 -9.33 19.51
CA LEU A 465 -19.19 -9.95 20.61
C LEU A 465 -19.65 -8.94 21.66
N GLU A 466 -20.92 -9.02 22.02
CA GLU A 466 -21.56 -8.25 23.08
C GLU A 466 -22.25 -9.20 24.06
N GLU A 467 -22.14 -8.90 25.35
CA GLU A 467 -22.80 -9.67 26.40
C GLU A 467 -24.29 -9.30 26.45
N ALA A 468 -25.16 -10.30 26.32
CA ALA A 468 -26.62 -10.14 26.33
C ALA A 468 -27.31 -11.21 27.18
N ARG A 469 -28.44 -10.85 27.79
CA ARG A 469 -29.28 -11.78 28.54
C ARG A 469 -30.35 -12.38 27.62
N VAL A 470 -30.47 -13.70 27.59
CA VAL A 470 -31.51 -14.38 26.81
C VAL A 470 -32.87 -14.29 27.52
N VAL A 471 -33.83 -13.62 26.89
CA VAL A 471 -35.20 -13.46 27.41
C VAL A 471 -36.19 -14.46 26.81
N GLY A 472 -35.85 -15.08 25.68
CA GLY A 472 -36.65 -16.13 25.04
C GLY A 472 -35.91 -16.83 23.91
N VAL A 473 -36.39 -18.03 23.57
CA VAL A 473 -35.87 -18.91 22.51
C VAL A 473 -37.05 -19.40 21.68
N SER A 474 -36.91 -19.45 20.36
CA SER A 474 -37.96 -19.82 19.41
C SER A 474 -37.39 -20.61 18.24
N ASP A 475 -38.09 -21.64 17.78
CA ASP A 475 -37.79 -22.39 16.55
C ASP A 475 -38.68 -21.98 15.36
N GLY A 476 -39.69 -21.14 15.62
CA GLY A 476 -40.67 -20.67 14.65
C GLY A 476 -42.08 -21.17 14.98
N ASP A 477 -42.21 -22.29 15.68
CA ASP A 477 -43.48 -22.91 16.05
C ASP A 477 -43.74 -22.83 17.56
N THR A 478 -42.70 -23.00 18.37
CA THR A 478 -42.75 -22.97 19.83
C THR A 478 -41.82 -21.88 20.35
N LYS A 479 -42.23 -21.18 21.41
CA LYS A 479 -41.43 -20.15 22.06
C LYS A 479 -41.39 -20.34 23.56
N PHE A 480 -40.18 -20.41 24.11
CA PHE A 480 -39.89 -20.37 25.55
C PHE A 480 -39.51 -18.94 25.91
N TYR A 481 -40.09 -18.36 26.96
CA TYR A 481 -39.70 -17.02 27.44
C TYR A 481 -39.77 -16.91 28.96
N LEU A 482 -39.03 -15.94 29.50
CA LEU A 482 -38.98 -15.66 30.94
C LEU A 482 -40.29 -15.05 31.44
N GLU A 483 -40.86 -15.63 32.49
CA GLU A 483 -42.00 -15.07 33.21
C GLU A 483 -41.50 -14.27 34.42
N GLU A 484 -41.18 -13.00 34.19
CA GLU A 484 -40.72 -12.07 35.24
C GLU A 484 -41.61 -10.82 35.34
N PRO A 485 -41.73 -10.21 36.53
CA PRO A 485 -42.37 -8.91 36.68
C PRO A 485 -41.66 -7.83 35.84
N PRO A 486 -42.38 -6.81 35.32
CA PRO A 486 -41.78 -5.71 34.56
C PRO A 486 -40.63 -5.05 35.33
N GLY A 487 -39.51 -4.79 34.64
CA GLY A 487 -38.32 -4.18 35.22
C GLY A 487 -37.34 -5.17 35.88
N THR A 488 -37.68 -6.46 35.96
CA THR A 488 -36.77 -7.47 36.49
C THR A 488 -35.68 -7.82 35.46
N GLN A 489 -34.42 -7.73 35.88
CA GLN A 489 -33.24 -8.09 35.06
C GLN A 489 -32.31 -9.05 35.80
N LYS A 490 -32.84 -10.20 36.21
CA LYS A 490 -32.06 -11.21 36.93
C LYS A 490 -31.34 -12.17 35.97
N LEU A 491 -30.10 -12.53 36.32
CA LEU A 491 -29.35 -13.62 35.70
C LEU A 491 -29.56 -14.91 36.50
N TYR A 492 -29.91 -16.00 35.81
CA TYR A 492 -30.14 -17.31 36.41
C TYR A 492 -28.89 -18.17 36.27
N LEU A 493 -28.00 -18.09 37.26
CA LEU A 493 -26.77 -18.88 37.30
C LEU A 493 -27.02 -20.21 38.06
N GLY A 494 -26.65 -21.35 37.47
CA GLY A 494 -26.75 -22.68 38.10
C GLY A 494 -27.74 -23.65 37.44
N ARG A 495 -28.12 -24.71 38.16
CA ARG A 495 -29.05 -25.77 37.69
C ARG A 495 -30.54 -25.48 37.93
N THR A 496 -30.86 -24.41 38.65
CA THR A 496 -32.24 -24.00 38.89
C THR A 496 -32.83 -23.40 37.61
N ALA A 497 -33.87 -24.06 37.08
CA ALA A 497 -34.59 -23.58 35.92
C ALA A 497 -35.19 -22.19 36.18
N PRO A 498 -35.05 -21.23 35.24
CA PRO A 498 -35.68 -19.93 35.36
C PRO A 498 -37.21 -20.07 35.28
N PRO A 499 -37.98 -19.12 35.85
CA PRO A 499 -39.43 -19.06 35.63
C PRO A 499 -39.69 -18.85 34.15
N SER A 500 -40.25 -19.85 33.48
CA SER A 500 -40.43 -19.86 32.03
C SER A 500 -41.83 -20.28 31.62
N LYS A 501 -42.38 -19.63 30.60
CA LYS A 501 -43.62 -20.02 29.91
C LYS A 501 -43.33 -20.54 28.52
N VAL A 502 -44.15 -21.47 28.07
CA VAL A 502 -44.13 -22.04 26.71
C VAL A 502 -45.42 -21.65 26.00
N VAL A 503 -45.29 -21.16 24.78
CA VAL A 503 -46.43 -20.81 23.91
C VAL A 503 -46.17 -21.37 22.51
N HIS A 504 -47.21 -21.92 21.89
CA HIS A 504 -47.21 -22.26 20.47
C HIS A 504 -47.61 -21.04 19.66
N LEU A 505 -46.76 -20.65 18.71
CA LEU A 505 -46.95 -19.49 17.86
C LEU A 505 -48.02 -19.79 16.80
N GLY A 506 -48.89 -18.82 16.51
CA GLY A 506 -49.87 -18.93 15.43
C GLY A 506 -49.35 -18.37 14.10
N ASP A 507 -50.06 -18.63 13.00
CA ASP A 507 -49.65 -18.29 11.62
C ASP A 507 -49.17 -16.84 11.40
N LYS A 508 -49.69 -15.87 12.17
CA LYS A 508 -49.29 -14.45 12.08
C LYS A 508 -47.92 -14.14 12.68
N GLU A 509 -47.46 -14.94 13.64
CA GLU A 509 -46.16 -14.74 14.30
C GLU A 509 -45.04 -15.51 13.59
N GLN A 510 -45.38 -16.56 12.83
CA GLN A 510 -44.46 -17.30 11.96
C GLN A 510 -43.94 -16.46 10.78
N SER A 511 -44.72 -15.51 10.24
CA SER A 511 -44.33 -14.73 9.04
C SER A 511 -43.15 -13.77 9.24
N ASN A 512 -42.70 -13.53 10.47
CA ASN A 512 -41.53 -12.70 10.75
C ASN A 512 -40.19 -13.44 10.57
N TRP A 513 -40.23 -14.76 10.33
CA TRP A 513 -39.06 -15.64 10.32
C TRP A 513 -38.72 -16.25 8.95
N THR A 514 -39.60 -16.09 7.96
CA THR A 514 -39.37 -16.39 6.53
C THR A 514 -38.86 -15.17 5.79
#